data_AF-A0A2D0IAE5-F1
#
_entry.id   AF-A0A2D0IAE5-F1
#
_cell.length_a   1.000
_cell.length_b   1.000
_cell.length_c   1.000
_cell.angle_alpha   90.00
_cell.angle_beta   90.00
_cell.angle_gamma   90.00
#
_symmetry.space_group_name_H-M   'P 1'
#
loop_
_entity.id
_entity.type
_entity.pdbx_description
1 polymer ?
#
loop_
_entity_poly.entity_id
_entity_poly.type
_entity_poly.pdbx_seq_one_letter_code
_entity_poly.pdbx_strand_id
1 'polypeptide(L)'
;MSQSVLLTIARASIEEVLQGQNTINRQELLEQYPLLSEPMATQITLFLGNKVRGDAKTLNANKSLLEDIIYNAKAAAFLDENFDPIVTSEYLHTTIKLTIFSSDGELSHQSEPILKD
;
A
#
# COMPACT_ATOMS: atom_id res chain seq x y z
N MET A 1 -0.42 3.13 -18.51
CA MET A 1 -0.50 4.23 -17.52
C MET A 1 0.55 3.94 -16.47
N SER A 2 1.45 4.89 -16.20
CA SER A 2 2.59 4.72 -15.29
C SER A 2 2.08 4.45 -13.86
N GLN A 3 2.26 3.21 -13.38
CA GLN A 3 1.96 2.87 -12.00
C GLN A 3 2.89 3.67 -11.09
N SER A 4 2.31 4.44 -10.15
CA SER A 4 3.09 5.23 -9.19
C SER A 4 3.99 4.28 -8.39
N VAL A 5 5.26 4.66 -8.20
CA VAL A 5 6.26 3.89 -7.43
C VAL A 5 5.71 3.51 -6.05
N LEU A 6 4.93 4.40 -5.44
CA LEU A 6 4.29 4.19 -4.14
C LEU A 6 3.30 3.02 -4.15
N LEU A 7 2.51 2.90 -5.22
CA LEU A 7 1.58 1.79 -5.41
C LEU A 7 2.32 0.47 -5.67
N THR A 8 3.46 0.53 -6.37
CA THR A 8 4.32 -0.64 -6.57
C THR A 8 4.89 -1.13 -5.25
N ILE A 9 5.35 -0.23 -4.38
CA ILE A 9 5.82 -0.57 -3.03
C ILE A 9 4.69 -1.20 -2.20
N ALA A 10 3.50 -0.60 -2.23
CA ALA A 10 2.33 -1.16 -1.54
C ALA A 10 2.02 -2.59 -2.02
N ARG A 11 2.01 -2.82 -3.34
CA ARG A 11 1.80 -4.16 -3.93
C ARG A 11 2.87 -5.15 -3.50
N ALA A 12 4.13 -4.80 -3.69
CA ALA A 12 5.25 -5.64 -3.29
C ALA A 12 5.15 -6.02 -1.81
N SER A 13 4.72 -5.10 -0.95
CA SER A 13 4.65 -5.36 0.50
C SER A 13 3.58 -6.38 0.88
N ILE A 14 2.47 -6.44 0.14
CA ILE A 14 1.44 -7.45 0.32
C ILE A 14 1.94 -8.79 -0.22
N GLU A 15 2.58 -8.77 -1.39
CA GLU A 15 3.20 -9.95 -2.01
C GLU A 15 4.28 -10.58 -1.13
N GLU A 16 5.08 -9.78 -0.41
CA GLU A 16 6.06 -10.29 0.55
C GLU A 16 5.42 -11.21 1.60
N VAL A 17 4.24 -10.85 2.09
CA VAL A 17 3.51 -11.63 3.08
C VAL A 17 2.88 -12.87 2.43
N LEU A 18 2.28 -12.72 1.24
CA LEU A 18 1.67 -13.84 0.52
C LEU A 18 2.69 -14.91 0.08
N GLN A 19 3.89 -14.48 -0.32
CA GLN A 19 4.97 -15.36 -0.79
C GLN A 19 5.94 -15.76 0.33
N GLY A 20 5.87 -15.11 1.49
CA GLY A 20 6.79 -15.33 2.61
C GLY A 20 8.24 -14.93 2.28
N GLN A 21 8.45 -13.98 1.39
CA GLN A 21 9.77 -13.53 0.93
C GLN A 21 9.92 -12.02 1.12
N ASN A 22 11.10 -11.55 1.49
CA ASN A 22 11.38 -10.11 1.56
C ASN A 22 12.04 -9.67 0.25
N THR A 23 11.31 -8.89 -0.55
CA THR A 23 11.73 -8.45 -1.88
C THR A 23 11.97 -6.95 -1.95
N ILE A 24 11.48 -6.17 -0.99
CA ILE A 24 11.61 -4.71 -0.98
C ILE A 24 12.97 -4.30 -0.41
N ASN A 25 13.85 -3.79 -1.28
CA ASN A 25 15.09 -3.15 -0.87
C ASN A 25 14.85 -1.69 -0.48
N ARG A 26 14.60 -1.44 0.82
CA ARG A 26 14.33 -0.10 1.36
C ARG A 26 15.47 0.89 1.09
N GLN A 27 16.71 0.44 1.25
CA GLN A 27 17.89 1.30 1.09
C GLN A 27 17.97 1.84 -0.33
N GLU A 28 17.83 0.95 -1.31
CA GLU A 28 17.87 1.30 -2.73
C GLU A 28 16.70 2.22 -3.13
N LEU A 29 15.50 2.00 -2.58
CA LEU A 29 14.36 2.89 -2.80
C LEU A 29 14.59 4.29 -2.23
N LEU A 30 15.19 4.41 -1.05
CA LEU A 30 15.52 5.70 -0.44
C LEU A 30 16.63 6.43 -1.20
N GLU A 31 17.59 5.70 -1.77
CA GLU A 31 18.63 6.28 -2.62
C GLU A 31 18.08 6.79 -3.95
N GLN A 32 17.15 6.05 -4.56
CA GLN A 32 16.48 6.47 -5.79
C GLN A 32 15.45 7.58 -5.56
N TYR A 33 14.74 7.56 -4.42
CA TYR A 33 13.66 8.48 -4.08
C TYR A 33 13.79 8.98 -2.63
N PRO A 34 14.60 10.03 -2.40
CA PRO A 34 14.82 10.59 -1.06
C PRO A 34 13.53 11.07 -0.37
N LEU A 35 12.53 11.48 -1.14
CA LEU A 35 11.20 11.88 -0.67
C LEU A 35 10.48 10.78 0.12
N LEU A 36 10.81 9.51 -0.10
CA LEU A 36 10.22 8.39 0.64
C LEU A 36 10.66 8.34 2.12
N SER A 37 11.72 9.08 2.47
CA SER A 37 12.19 9.23 3.84
C SER A 37 11.37 10.23 4.65
N GLU A 38 10.55 11.06 4.00
CA GLU A 38 9.80 12.11 4.68
C GLU A 38 8.70 11.54 5.59
N PRO A 39 8.52 12.09 6.80
CA PRO A 39 7.47 11.67 7.71
C PRO A 39 6.10 12.11 7.16
N MET A 40 5.30 11.15 6.70
CA MET A 40 3.96 11.40 6.16
C MET A 40 2.97 10.36 6.66
N ALA A 41 1.72 10.77 6.82
CA ALA A 41 0.64 9.84 7.12
C ALA A 41 -0.02 9.38 5.82
N THR A 42 -0.24 8.07 5.71
CA THR A 42 -0.90 7.47 4.55
C THR A 42 -2.12 6.67 4.96
N GLN A 43 -3.01 6.46 4.01
CA GLN A 43 -4.10 5.50 4.09
C GLN A 43 -4.06 4.62 2.86
N ILE A 44 -4.15 3.32 3.07
CA ILE A 44 -4.28 2.33 2.01
C ILE A 44 -5.65 1.68 2.13
N THR A 45 -6.37 1.64 1.03
CA THR A 45 -7.66 0.97 0.91
C THR A 45 -7.56 -0.05 -0.22
N LEU A 46 -7.91 -1.29 0.09
CA LEU A 46 -7.98 -2.39 -0.85
C LEU A 46 -9.41 -2.53 -1.36
N PHE A 47 -9.54 -2.70 -2.66
CA PHE A 47 -10.83 -2.90 -3.33
C PHE A 47 -10.80 -4.20 -4.11
N LEU A 48 -11.76 -5.08 -3.85
CA LEU A 48 -12.01 -6.26 -4.67
C LEU A 48 -13.20 -5.94 -5.59
N GLY A 49 -12.89 -5.64 -6.86
CA GLY A 49 -13.87 -5.03 -7.78
C GLY A 49 -14.36 -3.68 -7.25
N ASN A 50 -15.66 -3.56 -6.97
CA ASN A 50 -16.29 -2.34 -6.45
C ASN A 50 -16.48 -2.34 -4.92
N LYS A 51 -15.99 -3.35 -4.21
CA LYS A 51 -16.18 -3.48 -2.75
C LYS A 51 -14.87 -3.24 -2.01
N VAL A 52 -14.94 -2.52 -0.89
CA VAL A 52 -13.81 -2.42 0.04
C VAL A 52 -13.54 -3.79 0.63
N ARG A 53 -12.27 -4.20 0.60
CA ARG A 53 -11.79 -5.49 1.11
C ARG A 53 -10.93 -5.35 2.36
N GLY A 54 -10.47 -4.14 2.65
CA GLY A 54 -9.77 -3.75 3.86
C GLY A 54 -9.20 -2.35 3.74
N ASP A 55 -9.00 -1.68 4.87
CA ASP A 55 -8.33 -0.38 4.90
C ASP A 55 -7.46 -0.21 6.14
N ALA A 56 -6.41 0.60 5.98
CA ALA A 56 -5.54 0.97 7.09
C ALA A 56 -5.07 2.41 6.91
N LYS A 57 -5.16 3.17 8.00
CA LYS A 57 -4.79 4.58 8.05
C LYS A 57 -3.84 4.85 9.20
N THR A 58 -2.76 5.55 8.89
CA THR A 58 -1.88 6.12 9.91
C THR A 58 -2.46 7.43 10.43
N LEU A 59 -2.57 7.55 11.75
CA LEU A 59 -3.07 8.76 12.42
C LEU A 59 -1.98 9.81 12.65
N ASN A 60 -0.75 9.38 12.91
CA ASN A 60 0.38 10.26 13.21
C ASN A 60 1.53 9.97 12.23
N ALA A 61 1.97 10.99 11.50
CA ALA A 61 3.10 10.95 10.57
C ALA A 61 4.46 10.81 11.28
N ASN A 62 4.65 9.73 12.03
CA ASN A 62 5.88 9.47 12.79
C ASN A 62 6.86 8.57 12.02
N LYS A 63 6.37 7.84 11.03
CA LYS A 63 7.16 6.93 10.18
C LYS A 63 7.45 7.62 8.85
N SER A 64 8.54 7.23 8.21
CA SER A 64 8.82 7.64 6.84
C SER A 64 7.71 7.15 5.90
N LEU A 65 7.46 7.89 4.83
CA LEU A 65 6.45 7.55 3.82
C LEU A 65 6.61 6.10 3.32
N LEU A 66 7.85 5.64 3.13
CA LEU A 66 8.15 4.25 2.76
C LEU A 66 7.60 3.24 3.77
N GLU A 67 7.99 3.41 5.04
CA GLU A 67 7.60 2.50 6.11
C GLU A 67 6.11 2.55 6.38
N ASP A 68 5.51 3.74 6.23
CA ASP A 68 4.08 3.92 6.42
C ASP A 68 3.27 3.22 5.33
N ILE A 69 3.69 3.32 4.06
CA ILE A 69 3.09 2.59 2.93
C ILE A 69 3.20 1.08 3.15
N ILE A 70 4.39 0.58 3.47
CA ILE A 70 4.62 -0.87 3.68
C ILE A 70 3.75 -1.37 4.85
N TYR A 71 3.70 -0.61 5.94
CA TYR A 71 2.92 -0.97 7.13
C TYR A 71 1.42 -0.95 6.83
N ASN A 72 0.90 0.13 6.26
CA ASN A 72 -0.54 0.25 5.97
C ASN A 72 -1.01 -0.73 4.89
N ALA A 73 -0.17 -1.07 3.92
CA ALA A 73 -0.51 -2.05 2.91
C ALA A 73 -0.68 -3.45 3.51
N LYS A 74 0.27 -3.85 4.38
CA LYS A 74 0.19 -5.11 5.13
C LYS A 74 -0.99 -5.08 6.12
N ALA A 75 -1.22 -3.97 6.79
CA ALA A 75 -2.32 -3.83 7.74
C ALA A 75 -3.69 -3.93 7.05
N ALA A 76 -3.90 -3.20 5.94
CA ALA A 76 -5.14 -3.25 5.17
C ALA A 76 -5.41 -4.64 4.58
N ALA A 77 -4.36 -5.41 4.28
CA ALA A 77 -4.47 -6.75 3.69
C ALA A 77 -4.70 -7.86 4.73
N PHE A 78 -4.13 -7.74 5.94
CA PHE A 78 -4.01 -8.87 6.87
C PHE A 78 -4.37 -8.56 8.33
N LEU A 79 -4.43 -7.28 8.73
CA LEU A 79 -4.66 -6.86 10.12
C LEU A 79 -5.96 -6.07 10.30
N ASP A 80 -6.80 -5.98 9.28
CA ASP A 80 -8.11 -5.33 9.39
C ASP A 80 -9.06 -6.23 10.18
N GLU A 81 -9.57 -5.76 11.32
CA GLU A 81 -10.46 -6.54 12.18
C GLU A 81 -11.83 -6.84 11.54
N ASN A 82 -12.22 -6.09 10.51
CA ASN A 82 -13.50 -6.25 9.84
C ASN A 82 -13.46 -7.30 8.72
N PHE A 83 -12.27 -7.69 8.29
CA PHE A 83 -12.06 -8.48 7.08
C PHE A 83 -11.05 -9.60 7.31
N ASP A 84 -11.34 -10.80 6.79
CA ASP A 84 -10.35 -11.88 6.85
C ASP A 84 -9.10 -11.54 6.02
N PRO A 85 -7.92 -12.03 6.43
CA PRO A 85 -6.68 -11.90 5.67
C PRO A 85 -6.86 -12.23 4.19
N ILE A 86 -6.39 -11.34 3.31
CA ILE A 86 -6.56 -11.53 1.86
C ILE A 86 -5.78 -12.76 1.37
N VAL A 87 -6.40 -13.54 0.49
CA VAL A 87 -5.73 -14.68 -0.16
C VAL A 87 -5.19 -14.30 -1.55
N THR A 88 -4.23 -15.06 -2.05
CA THR A 88 -3.56 -14.78 -3.34
C THR A 88 -4.55 -14.63 -4.50
N SER A 89 -5.61 -15.45 -4.56
CA SER A 89 -6.64 -15.36 -5.61
C SER A 89 -7.42 -14.05 -5.57
N GLU A 90 -7.74 -13.54 -4.38
CA GLU A 90 -8.39 -12.24 -4.20
C GLU A 90 -7.43 -11.09 -4.53
N TYR A 91 -6.18 -11.19 -4.07
CA TYR A 91 -5.15 -10.17 -4.30
C TYR A 91 -4.95 -9.89 -5.80
N LEU A 92 -4.99 -10.92 -6.66
CA LEU A 92 -4.86 -10.77 -8.11
C LEU A 92 -5.96 -9.88 -8.73
N HIS A 93 -7.15 -9.84 -8.13
CA HIS A 93 -8.28 -9.01 -8.57
C HIS A 93 -8.40 -7.72 -7.74
N THR A 94 -7.47 -7.50 -6.82
CA THR A 94 -7.53 -6.36 -5.89
C THR A 94 -6.87 -5.13 -6.48
N THR A 95 -7.57 -4.02 -6.35
CA THR A 95 -7.11 -2.68 -6.63
C THR A 95 -6.66 -2.01 -5.34
N ILE A 96 -5.51 -1.34 -5.38
CA ILE A 96 -4.96 -0.62 -4.23
C ILE A 96 -5.17 0.87 -4.45
N LYS A 97 -5.82 1.54 -3.49
CA LYS A 97 -5.88 2.99 -3.41
C LYS A 97 -4.95 3.45 -2.29
N LEU A 98 -4.01 4.32 -2.62
CA LEU A 98 -3.13 5.00 -1.68
C LEU A 98 -3.56 6.46 -1.55
N THR A 99 -3.77 6.93 -0.34
CA THR A 99 -4.02 8.34 -0.02
C THR A 99 -2.91 8.83 0.90
N ILE A 100 -2.30 9.95 0.56
CA ILE A 100 -1.21 10.58 1.32
C ILE A 100 -1.76 11.86 1.91
N PHE A 101 -1.62 12.03 3.21
CA PHE A 101 -2.01 13.24 3.91
C PHE A 101 -0.76 14.09 4.17
N SER A 102 -0.71 15.25 3.54
CA SER A 102 0.33 16.26 3.77
C SER A 102 -0.29 17.50 4.40
N SER A 103 0.56 18.42 4.86
CA SER A 103 0.15 19.71 5.40
C SER A 103 -0.66 20.56 4.40
N ASP A 104 -0.41 20.36 3.10
CA ASP A 104 -1.03 21.11 2.00
C ASP A 104 -2.30 20.45 1.45
N GLY A 105 -2.66 19.24 1.89
CA GLY A 105 -3.87 18.55 1.49
C GLY A 105 -3.73 17.02 1.41
N GLU A 106 -4.75 16.37 0.85
CA GLU A 106 -4.72 14.93 0.58
C GLU A 106 -4.47 14.64 -0.91
N LEU A 107 -3.57 13.71 -1.18
CA LEU A 107 -3.26 13.22 -2.53
C LEU A 107 -3.62 11.75 -2.63
N SER A 108 -4.56 11.39 -3.50
CA SER A 108 -4.97 9.99 -3.69
C SER A 108 -4.59 9.45 -5.07
N HIS A 109 -4.05 8.24 -5.09
CA HIS A 109 -3.73 7.47 -6.29
C HIS A 109 -4.33 6.07 -6.20
N GLN A 110 -4.80 5.53 -7.33
CA GLN A 110 -5.38 4.19 -7.39
C GLN A 110 -4.70 3.37 -8.47
N SER A 111 -4.39 2.11 -8.17
CA SER A 111 -3.82 1.16 -9.13
C SER A 111 -4.90 0.54 -10.01
N GLU A 112 -4.49 -0.19 -11.06
CA GLU A 112 -5.38 -1.14 -11.73
C GLU A 112 -5.25 -2.52 -11.05
N PRO A 113 -6.25 -3.43 -11.18
CA PRO A 113 -6.11 -4.82 -10.75
C PRO A 113 -5.08 -5.56 -11.61
N ILE A 114 -4.46 -6.62 -11.04
CA ILE A 114 -3.40 -7.39 -11.72
C ILE A 114 -3.98 -8.21 -12.85
N LEU A 115 -5.09 -8.90 -12.59
CA LEU A 115 -5.89 -9.57 -13.60
C LEU A 115 -7.12 -8.70 -13.90
N LYS A 116 -7.34 -8.45 -15.18
CA LYS A 116 -8.59 -7.91 -15.71
C LYS A 116 -9.36 -9.11 -16.29
N ASP A 117 -10.59 -9.30 -15.83
CA ASP A 117 -11.52 -10.28 -16.42
C ASP A 117 -11.76 -10.01 -17.91
#